data_AF-A0A497Q6K3-F1
#
_entry.id   AF-A0A497Q6K3-F1
#
_cell.length_a   1.000
_cell.length_b   1.000
_cell.length_c   1.000
_cell.angle_alpha   90.00
_cell.angle_beta   90.00
_cell.angle_gamma   90.00
#
_symmetry.space_group_name_H-M   'P 1'
#
loop_
_entity.id
_entity.type
_entity.pdbx_description
1 polymer ?
#
loop_
_entity_poly.entity_id
_entity_poly.type
_entity_poly.pdbx_seq_one_letter_code
_entity_poly.pdbx_strand_id
1 'polypeptide(L)'
;MSDDVIIDHGHQHAINRVFALFLVLAIVGATLAKNYWFSTLTNIDLYIIVFFPVALLFISFGFGYASKKAIDYVPGEWESRKVLVTFSEYERMVEDYDEAYGELYAHPGDCMTFCCLLPVLFVFGYMFLIFQGQDIQLICPLVDTLLLLGIYYSIAGAVGFITGFRVPNIDAEEFFKAPPNDDSMEYAEKLDGARGLEVGVAVELGVRAGVQ
;
A
#
# COMPACT_ATOMS: atom_id res chain seq x y z
N MET A 1 15.75 -10.98 -26.71
CA MET A 1 15.02 -9.72 -26.90
C MET A 1 13.59 -10.13 -27.18
N SER A 2 12.74 -10.03 -26.16
CA SER A 2 11.30 -10.21 -26.24
C SER A 2 10.71 -8.80 -26.20
N ASP A 3 10.32 -8.32 -27.37
CA ASP A 3 9.50 -7.13 -27.51
C ASP A 3 8.14 -7.38 -26.83
N ASP A 4 7.52 -6.31 -26.29
CA ASP A 4 6.15 -6.19 -25.75
C ASP A 4 5.89 -6.28 -24.23
N VAL A 5 6.90 -6.19 -23.34
CA VAL A 5 6.63 -5.99 -21.90
C VAL A 5 7.06 -4.58 -21.46
N ILE A 6 6.09 -3.67 -21.36
CA ILE A 6 6.27 -2.26 -20.96
C ILE A 6 6.50 -2.13 -19.44
N ILE A 7 6.07 -3.13 -18.66
CA ILE A 7 6.20 -3.20 -17.20
C ILE A 7 6.71 -4.59 -16.81
N ASP A 8 7.95 -4.70 -16.33
CA ASP A 8 8.49 -5.96 -15.80
C ASP A 8 8.50 -5.96 -14.26
N HIS A 9 7.79 -6.93 -13.68
CA HIS A 9 7.65 -7.14 -12.24
C HIS A 9 8.62 -8.19 -11.67
N GLY A 10 9.56 -8.71 -12.47
CA GLY A 10 10.48 -9.77 -12.05
C GLY A 10 11.29 -9.43 -10.79
N HIS A 11 11.87 -8.23 -10.74
CA HIS A 11 12.63 -7.76 -9.58
C HIS A 11 11.74 -7.42 -8.38
N GLN A 12 10.53 -6.89 -8.62
CA GLN A 12 9.52 -6.66 -7.58
C GLN A 12 9.15 -7.96 -6.86
N HIS A 13 8.90 -9.05 -7.60
CA HIS A 13 8.58 -10.35 -7.00
C HIS A 13 9.71 -10.89 -6.12
N ALA A 14 10.98 -10.66 -6.49
CA ALA A 14 12.11 -11.06 -5.67
C ALA A 14 12.12 -10.29 -4.34
N ILE A 15 11.91 -8.96 -4.37
CA ILE A 15 11.85 -8.11 -3.17
C ILE A 15 10.69 -8.54 -2.26
N ASN A 16 9.51 -8.82 -2.82
CA ASN A 16 8.34 -9.27 -2.06
C ASN A 16 8.59 -10.60 -1.34
N ARG A 17 9.29 -11.55 -2.00
CA ARG A 17 9.68 -12.82 -1.38
C ARG A 17 10.67 -12.62 -0.24
N VAL A 18 11.66 -11.74 -0.42
CA VAL A 18 12.63 -11.40 0.63
C VAL A 18 11.93 -10.77 1.81
N PHE A 19 11.00 -9.84 1.57
CA PHE A 19 10.19 -9.23 2.62
C PHE A 19 9.36 -10.28 3.39
N ALA A 20 8.67 -11.17 2.70
CA ALA A 20 7.89 -12.23 3.34
C ALA A 20 8.76 -13.14 4.22
N LEU A 21 9.94 -13.54 3.72
CA LEU A 21 10.89 -14.34 4.50
C LEU A 21 11.42 -13.57 5.72
N PHE A 22 11.75 -12.28 5.55
CA PHE A 22 12.17 -11.42 6.65
C PHE A 22 11.09 -11.31 7.73
N LEU A 23 9.82 -11.11 7.35
CA LEU A 23 8.70 -11.02 8.29
C LEU A 23 8.51 -12.32 9.09
N VAL A 24 8.59 -13.47 8.42
CA VAL A 24 8.49 -14.78 9.09
C VAL A 24 9.64 -14.96 10.08
N LEU A 25 10.88 -14.65 9.69
CA LEU A 25 12.04 -14.73 10.57
C LEU A 25 11.93 -13.77 11.76
N ALA A 26 11.39 -12.57 11.54
CA ALA A 26 11.15 -11.59 12.60
C ALA A 26 10.13 -12.11 13.63
N ILE A 27 9.02 -12.69 13.18
CA ILE A 27 7.98 -13.27 14.06
C ILE A 27 8.52 -14.46 14.85
N VAL A 28 9.16 -15.42 14.17
CA VAL A 28 9.73 -16.61 14.80
C VAL A 28 10.85 -16.21 15.76
N GLY A 29 11.75 -15.33 15.34
CA GLY A 29 12.85 -14.83 16.15
C GLY A 29 12.36 -14.12 17.42
N ALA A 30 11.39 -13.22 17.30
CA ALA A 30 10.78 -12.52 18.43
C ALA A 30 10.08 -13.49 19.41
N THR A 31 9.36 -14.47 18.87
CA THR A 31 8.66 -15.49 19.67
C THR A 31 9.65 -16.33 20.48
N LEU A 32 10.72 -16.81 19.83
CA LEU A 32 11.72 -17.63 20.51
C LEU A 32 12.56 -16.81 21.50
N ALA A 33 12.97 -15.59 21.12
CA ALA A 33 13.70 -14.67 21.98
C ALA A 33 12.97 -14.46 23.31
N LYS A 34 11.66 -14.22 23.22
CA LYS A 34 10.80 -14.03 24.38
C LYS A 34 10.61 -15.28 25.23
N ASN A 35 10.32 -16.42 24.61
CA ASN A 35 9.95 -17.63 25.35
C ASN A 35 11.16 -18.41 25.91
N TYR A 36 12.33 -18.33 25.28
CA TYR A 36 13.48 -19.18 25.62
C TYR A 36 14.71 -18.42 26.11
N TRP A 37 14.98 -17.23 25.58
CA TRP A 37 16.23 -16.52 25.88
C TRP A 37 16.07 -15.43 26.95
N PHE A 38 14.91 -14.79 27.03
CA PHE A 38 14.73 -13.56 27.80
C PHE A 38 13.50 -13.54 28.70
N SER A 39 12.92 -14.72 29.02
CA SER A 39 11.65 -14.87 29.75
C SER A 39 11.59 -14.20 31.13
N THR A 40 12.72 -13.76 31.70
CA THR A 40 12.81 -13.15 33.03
C THR A 40 13.20 -11.67 33.02
N LEU A 41 13.46 -11.09 31.85
CA LEU A 41 13.92 -9.70 31.69
C LEU A 41 12.76 -8.81 31.24
N THR A 42 12.12 -8.14 32.20
CA THR A 42 10.95 -7.25 31.98
C THR A 42 11.22 -6.13 30.95
N ASN A 43 12.47 -5.70 30.80
CA ASN A 43 12.83 -4.67 29.81
C ASN A 43 12.83 -5.21 28.37
N ILE A 44 13.06 -6.50 28.16
CA ILE A 44 13.15 -7.09 26.82
C ILE A 44 11.76 -7.23 26.19
N ASP A 45 10.74 -7.51 26.99
CA ASP A 45 9.36 -7.49 26.52
C ASP A 45 8.97 -6.13 25.93
N LEU A 46 9.42 -5.04 26.54
CA LEU A 46 9.19 -3.69 26.02
C LEU A 46 9.84 -3.50 24.64
N TYR A 47 11.06 -4.01 24.43
CA TYR A 47 11.71 -3.97 23.12
C TYR A 47 10.97 -4.82 22.09
N ILE A 48 10.60 -6.06 22.42
CA ILE A 48 9.96 -7.00 21.49
C ILE A 48 8.53 -6.54 21.15
N ILE A 49 7.80 -5.98 22.09
CA ILE A 49 6.36 -5.70 21.93
C ILE A 49 6.10 -4.24 21.53
N VAL A 50 7.00 -3.31 21.85
CA VAL A 50 6.77 -1.88 21.56
C VAL A 50 7.73 -1.37 20.48
N PHE A 51 9.04 -1.51 20.70
CA PHE A 51 10.03 -0.91 19.78
C PHE A 51 10.22 -1.70 18.48
N PHE A 52 10.24 -3.02 18.56
CA PHE A 52 10.50 -3.88 17.41
C PHE A 52 9.40 -3.82 16.34
N PRO A 53 8.09 -3.78 16.66
CA PRO A 53 7.04 -3.53 15.66
C PRO A 53 7.19 -2.18 14.96
N VAL A 54 7.61 -1.15 15.69
CA VAL A 54 7.90 0.17 15.10
C VAL A 54 9.08 0.08 14.14
N ALA A 55 10.17 -0.58 14.54
CA ALA A 55 11.30 -0.83 13.66
C ALA A 55 10.90 -1.66 12.42
N LEU A 56 10.08 -2.69 12.61
CA LEU A 56 9.53 -3.53 11.55
C LEU A 56 8.69 -2.70 10.58
N LEU A 57 7.87 -1.76 11.05
CA LEU A 57 7.12 -0.84 10.21
C LEU A 57 8.05 0.00 9.32
N PHE A 58 9.13 0.60 9.85
CA PHE A 58 10.11 1.35 9.06
C PHE A 58 10.87 0.49 8.05
N ILE A 59 11.28 -0.72 8.45
CA ILE A 59 11.97 -1.64 7.54
C ILE A 59 11.02 -2.08 6.42
N SER A 60 9.78 -2.40 6.76
CA SER A 60 8.74 -2.80 5.80
C SER A 60 8.41 -1.67 4.83
N PHE A 61 8.39 -0.42 5.32
CA PHE A 61 8.30 0.77 4.48
C PHE A 61 9.44 0.84 3.47
N GLY A 62 10.68 0.60 3.90
CA GLY A 62 11.83 0.53 3.00
C GLY A 62 11.69 -0.57 1.94
N PHE A 63 11.19 -1.76 2.31
CA PHE A 63 10.90 -2.84 1.37
C PHE A 63 9.80 -2.48 0.38
N GLY A 64 8.71 -1.84 0.82
CA GLY A 64 7.66 -1.36 -0.06
C GLY A 64 8.16 -0.33 -1.06
N TYR A 65 8.95 0.64 -0.57
CA TYR A 65 9.58 1.66 -1.41
C TYR A 65 10.52 1.05 -2.45
N ALA A 66 11.37 0.11 -2.04
CA ALA A 66 12.28 -0.61 -2.93
C ALA A 66 11.52 -1.49 -3.93
N SER A 67 10.46 -2.17 -3.48
CA SER A 67 9.58 -2.99 -4.31
C SER A 67 8.99 -2.15 -5.44
N LYS A 68 8.44 -0.98 -5.13
CA LYS A 68 7.91 -0.10 -6.18
C LYS A 68 9.02 0.38 -7.11
N LYS A 69 10.16 0.84 -6.59
CA LYS A 69 11.28 1.27 -7.44
C LYS A 69 11.91 0.18 -8.31
N ALA A 70 11.70 -1.09 -7.96
CA ALA A 70 12.18 -2.23 -8.74
C ALA A 70 11.22 -2.67 -9.85
N ILE A 71 10.10 -1.97 -10.03
CA ILE A 71 9.27 -2.12 -11.22
C ILE A 71 10.07 -1.50 -12.37
N ASP A 72 10.57 -2.35 -13.26
CA ASP A 72 11.31 -1.90 -14.43
C ASP A 72 10.29 -1.36 -15.44
N TYR A 73 10.27 -0.03 -15.57
CA TYR A 73 9.35 0.70 -16.42
C TYR A 73 10.11 1.46 -17.51
N VAL A 74 9.72 1.25 -18.77
CA VAL A 74 10.23 2.05 -19.89
C VAL A 74 9.25 3.18 -20.18
N PRO A 75 9.61 4.46 -19.95
CA PRO A 75 8.76 5.59 -20.34
C PRO A 75 8.65 5.69 -21.86
N GLY A 76 7.48 5.38 -22.42
CA GLY A 76 7.10 5.64 -23.81
C GLY A 76 6.45 7.02 -23.94
N GLU A 77 6.38 7.54 -25.15
CA GLU A 77 5.73 8.83 -25.44
C GLU A 77 4.21 8.74 -25.25
N TRP A 78 3.63 9.74 -24.56
CA TRP A 78 2.19 9.88 -24.41
C TRP A 78 1.57 10.48 -25.68
N GLU A 79 0.64 9.77 -26.31
CA GLU A 79 -0.22 10.36 -27.33
C GLU A 79 -1.49 10.88 -26.66
N SER A 80 -1.72 12.20 -26.72
CA SER A 80 -2.93 12.79 -26.18
C SER A 80 -4.07 12.73 -27.20
N ARG A 81 -5.21 12.21 -26.76
CA ARG A 81 -6.46 12.24 -27.52
C ARG A 81 -7.55 12.89 -26.68
N LYS A 82 -8.17 13.92 -27.23
CA LYS A 82 -9.37 14.54 -26.65
C LYS A 82 -10.59 13.77 -27.11
N VAL A 83 -11.38 13.25 -26.17
CA VAL A 83 -12.59 12.49 -26.44
C VAL A 83 -13.71 13.06 -25.58
N LEU A 84 -14.90 13.21 -26.18
CA LEU A 84 -16.11 13.53 -25.44
C LEU A 84 -16.75 12.20 -25.03
N VAL A 85 -16.93 12.01 -23.72
CA VAL A 85 -17.48 10.77 -23.15
C VAL A 85 -18.64 11.09 -22.21
N THR A 86 -19.57 10.16 -22.06
CA THR A 86 -20.62 10.26 -21.04
C THR A 86 -20.03 10.12 -19.63
N PHE A 87 -20.75 10.52 -18.58
CA PHE A 87 -20.27 10.37 -17.20
C PHE A 87 -20.04 8.89 -16.83
N SER A 88 -20.91 8.00 -17.28
CA SER A 88 -20.76 6.55 -17.06
C SER A 88 -19.53 5.95 -17.77
N GLU A 89 -19.17 6.47 -18.94
CA GLU A 89 -17.95 6.06 -19.66
C GLU A 89 -16.71 6.67 -19.01
N TYR A 90 -16.82 7.90 -18.50
CA TYR A 90 -15.75 8.54 -17.74
C TYR A 90 -15.40 7.74 -16.48
N GLU A 91 -16.39 7.34 -15.67
CA GLU A 91 -16.14 6.53 -14.47
C GLU A 91 -15.43 5.21 -14.79
N ARG A 92 -15.90 4.49 -15.82
CA ARG A 92 -15.23 3.25 -16.26
C ARG A 92 -13.81 3.49 -16.75
N MET A 93 -13.59 4.56 -17.50
CA MET A 93 -12.23 4.90 -17.96
C MET A 93 -11.31 5.29 -16.80
N VAL A 94 -11.81 5.91 -15.74
CA VAL A 94 -11.05 6.17 -14.51
C VAL A 94 -10.67 4.85 -13.85
N GLU A 95 -11.63 3.92 -13.71
CA GLU A 95 -11.39 2.59 -13.14
C GLU A 95 -10.35 1.81 -13.94
N ASP A 96 -10.50 1.74 -15.27
CA ASP A 96 -9.56 1.06 -16.16
C ASP A 96 -8.16 1.71 -16.11
N TYR A 97 -8.09 3.04 -15.97
CA TYR A 97 -6.82 3.76 -15.85
C TYR A 97 -6.13 3.53 -14.50
N ASP A 98 -6.90 3.53 -13.40
CA ASP A 98 -6.39 3.23 -12.06
C ASP A 98 -5.94 1.76 -11.96
N GLU A 99 -6.65 0.83 -12.60
CA GLU A 99 -6.23 -0.57 -12.69
C GLU A 99 -4.94 -0.75 -13.51
N ALA A 100 -4.81 -0.04 -14.63
CA ALA A 100 -3.65 -0.15 -15.50
C ALA A 100 -2.40 0.60 -15.00
N TYR A 101 -2.58 1.75 -14.37
CA TYR A 101 -1.48 2.68 -14.05
C TYR A 101 -1.49 3.20 -12.61
N GLY A 102 -2.51 2.94 -11.80
CA GLY A 102 -2.62 3.42 -10.42
C GLY A 102 -1.45 2.97 -9.55
N GLU A 103 -0.89 1.79 -9.81
CA GLU A 103 0.32 1.30 -9.11
C GLU A 103 1.56 2.17 -9.36
N LEU A 104 1.62 2.96 -10.44
CA LEU A 104 2.76 3.80 -10.79
C LEU A 104 2.75 5.13 -10.02
N TYR A 105 1.58 5.66 -9.67
CA TYR A 105 1.41 6.98 -9.05
C TYR A 105 1.44 6.93 -7.52
N ALA A 106 1.75 8.07 -6.90
CA ALA A 106 1.76 8.21 -5.45
C ALA A 106 0.40 8.72 -4.95
N HIS A 107 -0.20 8.04 -3.98
CA HIS A 107 -1.46 8.52 -3.39
C HIS A 107 -1.18 9.60 -2.32
N PRO A 108 -1.74 10.82 -2.47
CA PRO A 108 -1.40 11.96 -1.60
C PRO A 108 -1.86 11.79 -0.14
N GLY A 109 -2.73 10.84 0.17
CA GLY A 109 -3.18 10.54 1.54
C GLY A 109 -2.20 9.68 2.36
N ASP A 110 -1.27 8.97 1.73
CA ASP A 110 -0.56 7.86 2.41
C ASP A 110 0.61 8.28 3.30
N CYS A 111 1.17 9.47 3.10
CA CYS A 111 2.13 10.05 4.05
C CYS A 111 1.50 10.31 5.44
N MET A 112 0.21 10.67 5.48
CA MET A 112 -0.50 10.91 6.75
C MET A 112 -0.84 9.60 7.47
N THR A 113 -1.15 8.54 6.70
CA THR A 113 -1.39 7.18 7.20
C THR A 113 -0.25 6.71 8.10
N PHE A 114 1.01 6.93 7.69
CA PHE A 114 2.19 6.55 8.48
C PHE A 114 2.25 7.22 9.87
N CYS A 115 1.99 8.53 9.94
CA CYS A 115 1.98 9.28 11.20
C CYS A 115 0.82 8.86 12.13
N CYS A 116 -0.33 8.52 11.56
CA CYS A 116 -1.51 8.06 12.32
C CYS A 116 -1.36 6.64 12.85
N LEU A 117 -0.56 5.79 12.20
CA LEU A 117 -0.33 4.40 12.61
C LEU A 117 0.60 4.25 13.81
N LEU A 118 1.56 5.16 13.99
CA LEU A 118 2.50 5.11 15.10
C LEU A 118 1.80 5.09 16.48
N PRO A 119 0.88 6.02 16.80
CA PRO A 119 0.11 5.97 18.04
C PRO A 119 -0.67 4.66 18.21
N VAL A 120 -1.25 4.14 17.13
CA VAL A 120 -2.02 2.89 17.15
C VAL A 120 -1.12 1.72 17.53
N LEU A 121 0.08 1.60 16.94
CA LEU A 121 1.05 0.58 17.32
C LEU A 121 1.45 0.69 18.79
N PHE A 122 1.71 1.89 19.30
CA PHE A 122 2.03 2.08 20.72
C PHE A 122 0.90 1.62 21.64
N VAL A 123 -0.35 1.95 21.32
CA VAL A 123 -1.52 1.52 22.11
C VAL A 123 -1.67 0.00 22.10
N PHE A 124 -1.59 -0.63 20.93
CA PHE A 124 -1.69 -2.09 20.81
C PHE A 124 -0.53 -2.80 21.52
N GLY A 125 0.70 -2.30 21.39
CA GLY A 125 1.86 -2.83 22.11
C GLY A 125 1.71 -2.72 23.63
N TYR A 126 1.16 -1.62 24.13
CA TYR A 126 0.89 -1.46 25.56
C TYR A 126 -0.23 -2.37 26.05
N MET A 127 -1.32 -2.52 25.29
CA MET A 127 -2.39 -3.46 25.60
C MET A 127 -1.89 -4.91 25.63
N PHE A 128 -1.01 -5.27 24.70
CA PHE A 128 -0.36 -6.57 24.66
C PHE A 128 0.47 -6.82 25.93
N LEU A 129 1.26 -5.83 26.36
CA LEU A 129 2.03 -5.92 27.61
C LEU A 129 1.12 -6.13 28.82
N ILE A 130 -0.01 -5.42 28.91
CA ILE A 130 -0.99 -5.61 29.99
C ILE A 130 -1.57 -7.02 29.95
N PHE A 131 -2.00 -7.48 28.77
CA PHE A 131 -2.61 -8.80 28.59
C PHE A 131 -1.67 -9.92 29.05
N GLN A 132 -0.40 -9.81 28.71
CA GLN A 132 0.62 -10.77 29.15
C GLN A 132 1.00 -10.63 30.62
N GLY A 133 1.02 -9.40 31.17
CA GLY A 133 1.25 -9.18 32.59
C GLY A 133 0.15 -9.73 33.51
N GLN A 134 -1.00 -10.13 32.96
CA GLN A 134 -2.06 -10.79 33.71
C GLN A 134 -2.00 -12.33 33.67
N ASP A 135 -0.94 -12.91 33.09
CA ASP A 135 -0.72 -14.37 32.99
C ASP A 135 -1.91 -15.13 32.37
N ILE A 136 -2.67 -14.47 31.49
CA ILE A 136 -3.82 -15.07 30.82
C ILE A 136 -3.31 -16.03 29.75
N GLN A 137 -3.44 -17.33 30.00
CA GLN A 137 -3.08 -18.40 29.07
C GLN A 137 -4.33 -18.91 28.35
N LEU A 138 -4.31 -18.90 27.02
CA LEU A 138 -5.38 -19.42 26.16
C LEU A 138 -5.11 -20.89 25.81
N ILE A 139 -3.91 -21.21 25.35
CA ILE A 139 -3.51 -22.57 24.94
C ILE A 139 -2.20 -22.96 25.63
N CYS A 140 -1.11 -22.28 25.27
CA CYS A 140 0.19 -22.43 25.92
C CYS A 140 1.05 -21.19 25.64
N PRO A 141 2.01 -20.83 26.51
CA PRO A 141 2.76 -19.58 26.42
C PRO A 141 3.44 -19.36 25.06
N LEU A 142 3.97 -20.44 24.47
CA LEU A 142 4.61 -20.40 23.16
C LEU A 142 3.62 -20.07 22.03
N VAL A 143 2.51 -20.81 21.96
CA VAL A 143 1.51 -20.66 20.89
C VAL A 143 0.78 -19.32 21.03
N ASP A 144 0.45 -18.91 22.25
CA ASP A 144 -0.23 -17.65 22.51
C ASP A 144 0.67 -16.46 22.10
N THR A 145 1.96 -16.53 22.43
CA THR A 145 2.95 -15.52 22.01
C THR A 145 3.13 -15.51 20.49
N LEU A 146 3.22 -16.68 19.85
CA LEU A 146 3.35 -16.79 18.40
C LEU A 146 2.15 -16.19 17.68
N LEU A 147 0.92 -16.48 18.14
CA LEU A 147 -0.30 -15.95 17.54
C LEU A 147 -0.38 -14.45 17.71
N LEU A 148 -0.19 -13.95 18.93
CA LEU A 148 -0.32 -12.53 19.22
C LEU A 148 0.78 -11.71 18.50
N LEU A 149 2.05 -12.13 18.57
CA LEU A 149 3.14 -11.47 17.84
C LEU A 149 2.96 -11.64 16.33
N GLY A 150 2.51 -12.81 15.88
CA GLY A 150 2.26 -13.09 14.48
C GLY A 150 1.23 -12.13 13.88
N ILE A 151 0.07 -11.96 14.52
CA ILE A 151 -0.96 -11.02 14.09
C ILE A 151 -0.41 -9.59 14.12
N TYR A 152 0.20 -9.20 15.24
CA TYR A 152 0.63 -7.82 15.44
C TYR A 152 1.74 -7.39 14.49
N TYR A 153 2.77 -8.23 14.30
CA TYR A 153 3.87 -7.96 13.37
C TYR A 153 3.42 -8.06 11.92
N SER A 154 2.47 -8.95 11.59
CA SER A 154 1.92 -9.03 10.23
C SER A 154 1.17 -7.76 9.87
N ILE A 155 0.37 -7.21 10.78
CA ILE A 155 -0.32 -5.93 10.56
C ILE A 155 0.70 -4.81 10.41
N ALA A 156 1.66 -4.67 11.35
CA ALA A 156 2.68 -3.63 11.28
C ALA A 156 3.52 -3.72 10.00
N GLY A 157 3.90 -4.93 9.59
CA GLY A 157 4.68 -5.19 8.40
C GLY A 157 3.90 -4.94 7.11
N ALA A 158 2.68 -5.48 6.99
CA ALA A 158 1.84 -5.30 5.80
C ALA A 158 1.50 -3.83 5.58
N VAL A 159 1.12 -3.12 6.64
CA VAL A 159 0.78 -1.71 6.55
C VAL A 159 2.03 -0.89 6.20
N GLY A 160 3.17 -1.13 6.86
CA GLY A 160 4.43 -0.46 6.52
C GLY A 160 4.82 -0.67 5.06
N PHE A 161 4.71 -1.91 4.57
CA PHE A 161 5.00 -2.27 3.18
C PHE A 161 4.06 -1.57 2.20
N ILE A 162 2.75 -1.62 2.42
CA ILE A 162 1.75 -0.98 1.53
C ILE A 162 1.99 0.53 1.47
N THR A 163 2.17 1.18 2.61
CA THR A 163 2.46 2.62 2.66
C THR A 163 3.77 2.94 1.95
N GLY A 164 4.83 2.15 2.19
CA GLY A 164 6.11 2.31 1.50
C GLY A 164 5.99 2.13 -0.01
N PHE A 165 5.18 1.18 -0.46
CA PHE A 165 4.90 0.94 -1.86
C PHE A 165 4.14 2.11 -2.48
N ARG A 166 3.21 2.76 -1.78
CA ARG A 166 2.40 3.84 -2.36
C ARG A 166 3.06 5.22 -2.38
N VAL A 167 4.21 5.40 -1.72
CA VAL A 167 4.89 6.71 -1.61
C VAL A 167 5.72 7.10 -2.84
N PRO A 168 6.61 6.27 -3.40
CA PRO A 168 7.39 6.69 -4.55
C PRO A 168 6.49 6.78 -5.79
N ASN A 169 6.70 7.80 -6.61
CA ASN A 169 6.14 7.88 -7.94
C ASN A 169 7.20 7.39 -8.95
N ILE A 170 6.82 6.53 -9.89
CA ILE A 170 7.72 6.02 -10.93
C ILE A 170 7.55 6.78 -12.25
N ASP A 171 6.38 7.39 -12.50
CA ASP A 171 6.14 8.18 -13.72
C ASP A 171 6.01 9.68 -13.42
N ALA A 172 6.57 10.51 -14.31
CA ALA A 172 6.75 11.94 -14.07
C ALA A 172 5.48 12.77 -14.33
N GLU A 173 4.52 12.26 -15.10
CA GLU A 173 3.32 13.01 -15.51
C GLU A 173 2.07 12.13 -15.46
N GLU A 174 1.20 12.40 -14.48
CA GLU A 174 -0.16 11.85 -14.43
C GLU A 174 -0.95 12.48 -15.60
N PHE A 175 -1.06 11.75 -16.71
CA PHE A 175 -1.70 12.26 -17.93
C PHE A 175 -3.23 12.21 -17.86
N PHE A 176 -3.80 11.53 -16.86
CA PHE A 176 -5.23 11.59 -16.56
C PHE A 176 -5.52 12.76 -15.61
N LYS A 177 -5.76 13.95 -16.18
CA LYS A 177 -6.24 15.08 -15.38
C LYS A 177 -7.73 14.95 -15.23
N ALA A 178 -8.18 14.75 -13.99
CA ALA A 178 -9.60 14.89 -13.67
C ALA A 178 -10.09 16.24 -14.21
N PRO A 179 -11.26 16.27 -14.89
CA PRO A 179 -11.87 17.52 -15.30
C PRO A 179 -12.06 18.44 -14.08
N PRO A 180 -11.98 19.75 -14.26
CA PRO A 180 -12.14 20.69 -13.15
C PRO A 180 -13.49 20.46 -12.45
N ASN A 181 -13.43 20.16 -11.16
CA ASN A 181 -14.59 19.90 -10.31
C ASN A 181 -15.26 21.23 -9.94
N ASP A 182 -15.95 21.82 -10.92
CA ASP A 182 -16.62 23.11 -10.82
C ASP A 182 -18.14 22.93 -10.80
N ASP A 183 -18.91 23.94 -10.38
CA ASP A 183 -20.38 23.88 -10.26
C ASP A 183 -21.07 23.47 -11.59
N SER A 184 -20.38 23.74 -12.71
CA SER A 184 -20.80 23.35 -14.06
C SER A 184 -20.79 21.83 -14.29
N MET A 185 -19.92 21.09 -13.60
CA MET A 185 -19.81 19.64 -13.70
C MET A 185 -20.94 18.94 -12.92
N GLU A 186 -21.24 19.40 -11.70
CA GLU A 186 -22.38 18.90 -10.91
C GLU A 186 -23.71 19.20 -11.60
N TYR A 187 -23.82 20.35 -12.27
CA TYR A 187 -24.99 20.70 -13.08
C TYR A 187 -25.11 19.83 -14.33
N ALA A 188 -24.00 19.53 -15.01
CA ALA A 188 -23.97 18.65 -16.17
C ALA A 188 -24.29 17.19 -15.80
N GLU A 189 -23.80 16.69 -14.68
CA GLU A 189 -24.11 15.35 -14.16
C GLU A 189 -25.61 15.21 -13.86
N LYS A 190 -26.24 16.23 -13.25
CA LYS A 190 -27.70 16.25 -13.00
C LYS A 190 -28.55 16.31 -14.26
N LEU A 191 -27.97 16.70 -15.40
CA LEU A 191 -28.63 16.71 -16.71
C LEU A 191 -28.40 15.43 -17.50
N ASP A 192 -27.48 14.56 -17.06
CA ASP A 192 -27.26 13.24 -17.65
C ASP A 192 -28.53 12.37 -17.45
N GLY A 193 -29.13 11.95 -18.57
CA GLY A 193 -30.43 11.25 -18.59
C GLY A 193 -31.66 12.11 -18.94
N ALA A 194 -31.51 13.42 -19.15
CA ALA A 194 -32.59 14.25 -19.68
C ALA A 194 -32.85 13.93 -21.18
N ARG A 195 -34.11 13.65 -21.55
CA ARG A 195 -34.47 13.35 -22.96
C ARG A 195 -34.17 14.55 -23.87
N GLY A 196 -33.25 14.35 -24.83
CA GLY A 196 -32.94 15.31 -25.88
C GLY A 196 -31.70 16.17 -25.64
N LEU A 197 -30.92 15.90 -24.60
CA LEU A 197 -29.64 16.54 -24.32
C LEU A 197 -28.53 15.47 -24.34
N GLU A 198 -27.49 15.69 -25.14
CA GLU A 198 -26.22 14.94 -25.05
C GLU A 198 -25.30 15.74 -24.14
N VAL A 199 -25.08 15.23 -22.93
CA VAL A 199 -24.17 15.83 -21.95
C VAL A 199 -22.99 14.87 -21.77
N GLY A 200 -21.78 15.41 -21.81
CA GLY A 200 -20.57 14.62 -21.71
C GLY A 200 -19.41 15.48 -21.25
N VAL A 201 -18.35 14.80 -20.81
CA VAL A 201 -17.12 15.41 -20.31
C VAL A 201 -16.08 15.32 -21.42
N ALA A 202 -15.43 16.44 -21.72
CA ALA A 202 -14.25 16.44 -22.58
C ALA A 202 -13.05 16.00 -21.74
N VAL A 203 -12.57 14.78 -22.00
CA VAL A 203 -11.45 14.18 -21.28
C VAL A 203 -10.25 14.17 -22.21
N GLU A 204 -9.09 14.54 -21.69
CA GLU A 204 -7.82 14.37 -22.37
C GLU A 204 -7.20 13.05 -21.87
N LEU A 205 -7.21 12.04 -22.73
CA LEU A 205 -6.64 10.73 -22.43
C LEU A 205 -5.24 10.68 -23.02
N GLY A 206 -4.24 10.42 -22.19
CA GLY A 206 -2.95 9.95 -22.67
C GLY A 206 -3.03 8.44 -22.92
N VAL A 207 -2.83 8.01 -24.17
CA VAL A 207 -2.61 6.59 -24.49
C VAL A 207 -1.14 6.46 -24.90
N ARG A 208 -0.42 5.48 -24.35
CA ARG A 208 0.99 5.29 -24.72
C ARG A 208 1.10 4.74 -26.14
N ALA A 209 1.92 5.38 -26.97
CA ALA A 209 2.18 4.92 -28.33
C ALA A 209 2.70 3.46 -28.30
N GLY A 210 2.03 2.55 -29.01
CA GLY A 210 2.46 1.16 -29.15
C GLY A 210 1.74 0.12 -28.29
N VAL A 211 0.76 0.49 -27.46
CA VAL A 211 -0.12 -0.48 -26.79
C VAL A 211 -1.34 -0.74 -27.68
N GLN A 212 -1.33 -1.85 -28.44
CA GLN A 212 -2.49 -2.40 -29.13
C GLN A 212 -2.80 -3.80 -28.65
#